data_AF-A0A8H8V118-F1
#
_entry.id   AF-A0A8H8V118-F1
#
_cell.length_a   1.000
_cell.length_b   1.000
_cell.length_c   1.000
_cell.angle_alpha   90.00
_cell.angle_beta   90.00
_cell.angle_gamma   90.00
#
_symmetry.space_group_name_H-M   'P 1'
#
loop_
_entity.id
_entity.type
_entity.pdbx_description
1 polymer ?
#
loop_
_entity_poly.entity_id
_entity_poly.type
_entity_poly.pdbx_seq_one_letter_code
_entity_poly.pdbx_strand_id
1 'polypeptide(L)'
;MAVKAKKQDVEAWVQALERYDQGNFKASIETFAHAGETSKASFNIGIIHATLGEHDEAVREQSITLLRQAWIIPKYHWSSELA
;
A
#
# COMPACT_ATOMS: atom_id res chain seq x y z
N MET A 1 0.20 5.18 25.32
CA MET A 1 0.43 3.94 24.53
C MET A 1 0.24 4.16 23.02
N ALA A 2 -0.82 4.85 22.55
CA ALA A 2 -1.13 4.99 21.11
C ALA A 2 -0.12 5.79 20.24
N VAL A 3 0.55 6.82 20.78
CA VAL A 3 1.51 7.64 20.02
C VAL A 3 2.80 6.89 19.68
N LYS A 4 3.20 5.93 20.53
CA LYS A 4 4.44 5.14 20.35
C LYS A 4 4.31 4.15 19.19
N ALA A 5 3.16 3.47 19.09
CA ALA A 5 2.85 2.58 17.97
C ALA A 5 2.90 3.33 16.63
N LYS A 6 2.27 4.52 16.57
CA LYS A 6 2.26 5.36 15.36
C LYS A 6 3.67 5.82 14.93
N LYS A 7 4.57 6.06 15.88
CA LYS A 7 5.97 6.40 15.59
C LYS A 7 6.72 5.18 15.05
N GLN A 8 6.55 4.01 15.65
CA GLN A 8 7.16 2.76 15.20
C GLN A 8 6.73 2.40 13.77
N ASP A 9 5.46 2.64 13.43
CA ASP A 9 4.97 2.47 12.07
C ASP A 9 5.70 3.40 11.09
N VAL A 10 5.84 4.69 11.40
CA VAL A 10 6.56 5.64 10.53
C VAL A 10 8.03 5.24 10.35
N GLU A 11 8.71 4.79 11.41
CA GLU A 11 10.11 4.38 11.36
C GLU A 11 10.31 3.11 10.50
N ALA A 12 9.38 2.15 10.59
CA ALA A 12 9.37 0.96 9.74
C ALA A 12 9.13 1.32 8.27
N TRP A 13 8.26 2.30 7.99
CA TRP A 13 8.03 2.80 6.63
C TRP A 13 9.26 3.46 6.00
N VAL A 14 9.98 4.27 6.76
CA VAL A 14 11.24 4.88 6.29
C VAL A 14 12.27 3.80 5.96
N GLN A 15 12.42 2.80 6.82
CA GLN A 15 13.34 1.68 6.57
C GLN A 15 12.95 0.86 5.33
N ALA A 16 11.65 0.69 5.06
CA ALA A 16 11.19 -0.01 3.87
C ALA A 16 11.56 0.74 2.57
N LEU A 17 11.48 2.07 2.59
CA LEU A 17 11.89 2.93 1.47
C LEU A 17 13.42 2.92 1.28
N GLU A 18 14.20 3.00 2.36
CA GLU A 18 15.66 2.88 2.27
C GLU A 18 16.09 1.52 1.68
N ARG A 19 15.42 0.43 2.05
CA ARG A 19 15.66 -0.90 1.46
C ARG A 19 15.32 -0.95 -0.02
N TYR A 20 14.26 -0.26 -0.43
CA TYR A 20 13.91 -0.12 -1.84
C TYR A 20 15.02 0.60 -2.62
N ASP A 21 15.51 1.74 -2.10
CA ASP A 21 16.57 2.52 -2.73
C ASP A 21 17.89 1.74 -2.82
N GLN A 22 18.14 0.81 -1.89
CA GLN A 22 19.28 -0.11 -1.90
C GLN A 22 19.08 -1.34 -2.81
N GLY A 23 17.93 -1.48 -3.47
CA GLY A 23 17.59 -2.64 -4.29
C GLY A 23 17.24 -3.91 -3.49
N ASN A 24 17.10 -3.82 -2.16
CA ASN A 24 16.66 -4.92 -1.32
C ASN A 24 15.13 -5.03 -1.31
N PHE A 25 14.60 -5.34 -2.50
CA PHE A 25 13.16 -5.34 -2.77
C PHE A 25 12.37 -6.31 -1.90
N LYS A 26 12.89 -7.52 -1.68
CA LYS A 26 12.24 -8.53 -0.82
C LYS A 26 12.05 -8.02 0.61
N ALA A 27 13.11 -7.45 1.21
CA ALA A 27 13.03 -6.94 2.56
C ALA A 27 12.17 -5.67 2.67
N SER A 28 12.03 -4.91 1.58
CA SER A 28 11.10 -3.78 1.48
C SER A 28 9.64 -4.25 1.47
N ILE A 29 9.32 -5.23 0.61
CA ILE A 29 7.97 -5.84 0.51
C ILE A 29 7.55 -6.45 1.85
N GLU A 30 8.40 -7.24 2.50
CA GLU A 30 8.09 -7.85 3.80
C GLU A 30 7.75 -6.78 4.85
N THR A 31 8.44 -5.64 4.83
CA THR A 31 8.17 -4.55 5.78
C THR A 31 6.83 -3.88 5.50
N PHE A 32 6.51 -3.62 4.22
CA PHE A 32 5.21 -3.06 3.85
C PHE A 32 4.04 -4.03 4.10
N ALA A 33 4.25 -5.35 3.92
CA ALA A 33 3.23 -6.35 4.24
C ALA A 33 2.91 -6.40 5.75
N HIS A 34 3.91 -6.16 6.60
CA HIS A 34 3.72 -6.07 8.06
C HIS A 34 3.13 -4.73 8.52
N ALA A 35 3.20 -3.68 7.70
CA ALA A 35 2.61 -2.37 8.00
C ALA A 35 1.06 -2.35 7.96
N GLY A 36 0.44 -3.52 7.82
CA GLY A 36 -1.00 -3.71 7.74
C GLY A 36 -1.54 -3.51 6.33
N GLU A 37 -2.77 -3.98 6.11
CA GLU A 37 -3.46 -3.88 4.82
C GLU A 37 -3.94 -2.45 4.54
N THR A 38 -3.02 -1.49 4.45
CA THR A 38 -3.34 -0.12 4.05
C THR A 38 -3.20 0.02 2.54
N SER A 39 -4.08 0.82 1.92
CA SER A 39 -4.02 1.07 0.47
C SER A 39 -2.69 1.70 0.01
N LYS A 40 -1.93 2.32 0.92
CA LYS A 40 -0.60 2.88 0.63
C LYS A 40 0.50 1.81 0.63
N ALA A 41 0.43 0.82 1.52
CA ALA A 41 1.42 -0.25 1.59
C ALA A 41 1.33 -1.15 0.35
N SER A 42 0.12 -1.56 -0.04
CA SER A 42 -0.13 -2.31 -1.28
C SER A 42 0.32 -1.55 -2.52
N PHE A 43 0.11 -0.23 -2.56
CA PHE A 43 0.62 0.58 -3.68
C PHE A 43 2.15 0.51 -3.79
N ASN A 44 2.87 0.70 -2.67
CA ASN A 44 4.33 0.61 -2.68
C ASN A 44 4.82 -0.79 -3.06
N ILE A 45 4.17 -1.85 -2.59
CA ILE A 45 4.48 -3.23 -3.00
C ILE A 45 4.28 -3.42 -4.51
N GLY A 46 3.19 -2.90 -5.08
CA GLY A 46 2.93 -2.94 -6.52
C GLY A 46 3.99 -2.20 -7.35
N ILE A 47 4.50 -1.05 -6.87
CA ILE A 47 5.62 -0.34 -7.51
C ILE A 47 6.90 -1.19 -7.48
N ILE A 48 7.19 -1.86 -6.36
CA ILE A 48 8.38 -2.72 -6.25
C ILE A 48 8.31 -3.90 -7.23
N HIS A 49 7.15 -4.56 -7.34
CA HIS A 49 6.96 -5.63 -8.33
C HIS A 49 7.09 -5.12 -9.77
N ALA A 50 6.61 -3.90 -10.06
CA ALA A 50 6.80 -3.29 -11.38
C ALA A 50 8.28 -3.04 -11.70
N THR A 51 9.06 -2.58 -10.71
CA THR A 51 10.51 -2.35 -10.83
C THR A 51 11.28 -3.65 -11.09
N LEU A 52 10.81 -4.79 -10.57
CA LEU A 52 11.42 -6.12 -10.78
C LEU A 52 11.10 -6.74 -12.15
N GLY A 53 10.25 -6.11 -12.97
CA GLY A 53 9.77 -6.69 -14.23
C GLY A 53 8.70 -7.77 -14.05
N GLU A 54 8.20 -7.94 -12.82
CA GLU A 54 7.09 -8.85 -12.48
C GLU A 54 5.75 -8.17 -12.76
N HIS A 55 5.54 -7.80 -14.03
CA HIS A 55 4.42 -6.95 -14.45
C HIS A 55 3.04 -7.56 -14.13
N ASP A 56 2.90 -8.89 -14.11
CA ASP A 56 1.66 -9.57 -13.74
C ASP A 56 1.33 -9.45 -12.24
N GLU A 57 2.34 -9.43 -11.36
CA GLU A 57 2.16 -9.22 -9.92
C GLU A 57 1.83 -7.74 -9.63
N ALA A 58 2.52 -6.83 -10.32
CA ALA A 58 2.30 -5.39 -10.21
C ALA A 58 0.87 -4.99 -10.57
N VAL A 59 0.34 -5.52 -11.68
CA VAL A 59 -1.05 -5.27 -12.11
C VAL A 59 -2.04 -5.82 -11.09
N ARG A 60 -1.81 -7.00 -10.51
CA ARG A 60 -2.68 -7.57 -9.47
C ARG A 60 -2.71 -6.71 -8.21
N GLU A 61 -1.57 -6.33 -7.68
CA GLU A 61 -1.51 -5.52 -6.45
C GLU A 61 -2.08 -4.10 -6.66
N GLN A 62 -1.81 -3.50 -7.82
CA GLN A 62 -2.33 -2.18 -8.18
C GLN A 62 -3.85 -2.20 -8.44
N SER A 63 -4.37 -3.26 -9.06
CA SER A 63 -5.83 -3.44 -9.26
C SER A 63 -6.57 -3.71 -7.95
N ILE A 64 -6.00 -4.47 -7.00
CA ILE A 64 -6.55 -4.60 -5.63
C ILE A 64 -6.61 -3.24 -4.94
N THR A 65 -5.55 -2.43 -5.06
CA THR A 65 -5.49 -1.08 -4.46
C THR A 65 -6.57 -0.15 -5.02
N LEU A 66 -6.77 -0.16 -6.34
CA LEU A 66 -7.81 0.64 -7.01
C LEU A 66 -9.22 0.19 -6.64
N LEU A 67 -9.48 -1.12 -6.58
CA LEU A 67 -10.78 -1.67 -6.17
C LEU A 67 -11.14 -1.32 -4.72
N ARG A 68 -10.13 -1.21 -3.84
CA ARG A 68 -10.32 -0.83 -2.44
C ARG A 68 -10.66 0.64 -2.25
N GLN A 69 -10.02 1.53 -3.02
CA GLN A 69 -10.38 2.95 -3.07
C GLN A 69 -11.75 3.14 -3.76
N ALA A 70 -12.09 2.31 -4.74
CA ALA A 70 -13.35 2.36 -5.46
C ALA A 70 -14.58 1.99 -4.60
N TRP A 71 -14.40 1.29 -3.47
CA TRP A 71 -15.49 1.02 -2.50
C TRP A 71 -15.75 2.16 -1.50
N ILE A 72 -15.10 3.31 -1.67
CA ILE A 72 -15.40 4.54 -0.91
C ILE A 72 -16.22 5.53 -1.75
N ILE A 73 -16.18 5.48 -3.09
CA ILE A 73 -16.92 6.43 -3.93
C ILE A 73 -18.45 6.21 -3.90
N PRO A 74 -19.00 4.99 -3.95
CA PRO A 74 -20.46 4.80 -3.91
C PRO A 74 -21.08 5.12 -2.54
N LYS A 75 -20.34 4.99 -1.43
CA LYS A 75 -20.87 5.25 -0.09
C LYS A 75 -21.00 6.74 0.22
N TYR A 76 -20.17 7.60 -0.40
CA TYR A 76 -20.21 9.05 -0.17
C TYR A 76 -20.86 9.85 -1.32
N HIS A 77 -21.31 9.18 -2.41
CA HIS A 77 -21.95 9.85 -3.55
C HIS A 77 -23.35 9.34 -3.90
N TRP A 78 -24.04 8.64 -2.98
CA TRP A 78 -25.44 8.24 -3.20
C TRP A 78 -26.35 8.77 -2.09
N SER A 79 -26.53 10.10 -2.04
CA SER A 79 -27.56 10.75 -1.23
C SER A 79 -28.11 12.04 -1.86
N SER A 80 -28.30 12.08 -3.19
CA SER A 80 -29.00 13.20 -3.82
C SER A 80 -29.93 12.86 -4.99
N GLU A 81 -30.20 11.58 -5.30
CA GLU A 81 -31.07 11.28 -6.47
C GLU A 81 -32.16 10.19 -6.31
N LEU A 82 -32.52 9.69 -5.12
CA LEU A 82 -33.79 8.94 -4.95
C LEU A 82 -34.48 9.15 -3.59
N ALA A 83 -34.90 10.39 -3.30
CA ALA A 83 -36.17 10.72 -2.60
C ALA A 83 -36.30 12.24 -2.46
#